data_AF-A0A7C9RCL3-F1
#
_entry.id   AF-A0A7C9RCL3-F1
#
_cell.length_a   1.000
_cell.length_b   1.000
_cell.length_c   1.000
_cell.angle_alpha   90.00
_cell.angle_beta   90.00
_cell.angle_gamma   90.00
#
_symmetry.space_group_name_H-M   'P 1'
#
loop_
_entity.id
_entity.type
_entity.pdbx_description
1 polymer ?
#
loop_
_entity_poly.entity_id
_entity_poly.type
_entity_poly.pdbx_seq_one_letter_code
_entity_poly.pdbx_strand_id
1 'polypeptide(L)'
;GWSRERVVEVLIPSTLDDSLAPSGKHVASLFCQHVAPQLPGGRSWDDHRDEVADLMIATVDRYAPGFARSVIERQVLSPLDLEREFGLLGGDIFHGALSLNQLFSARPMLGHADYRGPLKGLYHCGSGAHPGGGVTGAPGHNAAQVILKDHQGLFT
;
A
#
# COMPACT_ATOMS: atom_id res chain seq x y z
N GLY A 1 -1.42 -1.36 -18.20
CA GLY A 1 -0.27 -0.59 -18.72
C GLY A 1 0.14 0.44 -17.71
N TRP A 2 1.01 1.38 -18.09
CA TRP A 2 1.47 2.48 -17.23
C TRP A 2 1.52 3.80 -18.02
N SER A 3 1.39 4.94 -17.34
CA SER A 3 1.51 6.26 -17.98
C SER A 3 2.95 6.54 -18.41
N ARG A 4 3.13 7.33 -19.49
CA ARG A 4 4.44 7.86 -19.90
C ARG A 4 4.92 8.98 -18.97
N GLU A 5 4.00 9.80 -18.49
CA GLU A 5 4.24 10.81 -17.46
C GLU A 5 3.59 10.34 -16.16
N ARG A 6 4.41 9.87 -15.23
CA ARG A 6 3.95 9.22 -14.00
C ARG A 6 3.84 10.24 -12.88
N VAL A 7 2.79 10.08 -12.08
CA VAL A 7 2.72 10.71 -10.76
C VAL A 7 3.60 9.86 -9.83
N VAL A 8 4.78 10.38 -9.53
CA VAL A 8 5.74 9.77 -8.61
C VAL A 8 5.79 10.62 -7.35
N GLU A 9 5.36 10.05 -6.24
CA GLU A 9 5.57 10.61 -4.91
C GLU A 9 6.94 10.16 -4.41
N VAL A 10 7.75 11.10 -3.93
CA VAL A 10 9.10 10.85 -3.42
C VAL A 10 9.15 11.21 -1.94
N LEU A 11 9.54 10.26 -1.11
CA LEU A 11 9.80 10.46 0.32
C LEU A 11 11.25 10.10 0.63
N ILE A 12 11.97 10.99 1.31
CA ILE A 12 13.36 10.75 1.75
C ILE A 12 13.38 10.74 3.29
N PRO A 13 13.01 9.62 3.94
CA PRO A 13 12.85 9.57 5.39
C PRO A 13 14.16 9.79 6.15
N SER A 14 15.31 9.47 5.54
CA SER A 14 16.63 9.72 6.11
C SER A 14 17.02 11.19 6.19
N THR A 15 16.15 12.12 5.82
CA THR A 15 16.32 13.56 6.13
C THR A 15 15.79 13.91 7.52
N LEU A 16 14.97 13.03 8.11
CA LEU A 16 14.39 13.17 9.44
C LEU A 16 15.05 12.20 10.44
N ASP A 17 15.47 11.02 9.99
CA ASP A 17 16.13 10.00 10.80
C ASP A 17 17.40 9.49 10.11
N ASP A 18 18.54 10.01 10.52
CA ASP A 18 19.86 9.65 9.98
C ASP A 18 20.26 8.19 10.28
N SER A 19 19.55 7.48 11.15
CA SER A 19 19.82 6.05 11.41
C SER A 19 19.40 5.15 10.24
N LEU A 20 18.58 5.65 9.32
CA LEU A 20 18.07 4.90 8.17
C LEU A 20 19.08 4.76 7.03
N ALA A 21 20.20 5.49 7.06
CA ALA A 21 21.21 5.43 6.02
C ALA A 21 22.63 5.64 6.58
N PRO A 22 23.67 5.07 5.96
CA PRO A 22 25.06 5.43 6.28
C PRO A 22 25.33 6.93 6.08
N SER A 23 26.33 7.46 6.78
CA SER A 23 26.73 8.88 6.65
C SER A 23 26.98 9.27 5.19
N GLY A 24 26.39 10.38 4.75
CA GLY A 24 26.48 10.88 3.38
C GLY A 24 25.63 10.12 2.35
N LYS A 25 24.74 9.23 2.80
CA LYS A 25 23.77 8.50 1.97
C LYS A 25 22.35 8.81 2.42
N HIS A 26 21.38 8.52 1.56
CA HIS A 26 19.96 8.66 1.87
C HIS A 26 19.18 7.48 1.31
N VAL A 27 18.07 7.14 1.98
CA VAL A 27 17.05 6.24 1.46
C VAL A 27 15.94 7.11 0.87
N ALA A 28 15.54 6.83 -0.36
CA ALA A 28 14.40 7.47 -1.02
C ALA A 28 13.37 6.41 -1.42
N SER A 29 12.13 6.58 -0.99
CA SER A 29 10.99 5.77 -1.41
C SER A 29 10.25 6.49 -2.54
N LEU A 30 10.06 5.81 -3.66
CA LEU A 30 9.34 6.31 -4.82
C LEU A 30 8.05 5.52 -4.97
N PHE A 31 6.91 6.17 -4.80
CA PHE A 31 5.59 5.56 -4.96
C PHE A 31 4.95 6.03 -6.27
N CYS A 32 4.71 5.11 -7.19
CA CYS A 32 4.04 5.39 -8.46
C CYS A 32 2.56 5.06 -8.36
N GLN A 33 1.72 6.05 -8.62
CA GLN A 33 0.27 5.87 -8.66
C GLN A 33 -0.19 5.44 -10.07
N HIS A 34 -1.40 4.88 -10.16
CA HIS A 34 -2.08 4.58 -11.43
C HIS A 34 -1.37 3.55 -12.34
N VAL A 35 -0.86 2.47 -11.75
CA VAL A 35 -0.38 1.30 -12.49
C VAL A 35 -1.48 0.25 -12.62
N ALA A 36 -1.59 -0.40 -13.78
CA ALA A 36 -2.52 -1.51 -13.91
C ALA A 36 -1.90 -2.79 -13.33
N PRO A 37 -2.55 -3.47 -12.37
CA PRO A 37 -2.01 -4.70 -11.79
C PRO A 37 -1.88 -5.83 -12.82
N GLN A 38 -2.78 -5.89 -13.80
CA GLN A 38 -2.63 -6.76 -14.97
C GLN A 38 -2.20 -5.96 -16.19
N LEU A 39 -1.13 -6.43 -16.84
CA LEU A 39 -0.64 -5.83 -18.08
C LEU A 39 -1.39 -6.40 -19.29
N PRO A 40 -1.65 -5.58 -20.33
CA PRO A 40 -2.36 -6.05 -21.51
C PRO A 40 -1.48 -7.01 -22.33
N GLY A 41 -2.13 -7.94 -23.03
CA GLY A 41 -1.47 -8.91 -23.91
C GLY A 41 -0.77 -10.06 -23.17
N GLY A 42 -1.18 -10.37 -21.94
CA GLY A 42 -0.61 -11.49 -21.15
C GLY A 42 0.80 -11.24 -20.62
N ARG A 43 1.28 -9.99 -20.67
CA ARG A 43 2.61 -9.62 -20.18
C ARG A 43 2.68 -9.73 -18.65
N SER A 44 3.85 -10.10 -18.12
CA SER A 44 4.08 -10.20 -16.68
C SER A 44 4.80 -8.97 -16.12
N TRP A 45 4.51 -8.64 -14.87
CA TRP A 45 5.30 -7.67 -14.12
C TRP A 45 6.73 -8.15 -13.84
N ASP A 46 6.95 -9.47 -13.85
CA ASP A 46 8.29 -10.05 -13.72
C ASP A 46 9.27 -9.54 -14.80
N ASP A 47 8.73 -9.24 -16.00
CA ASP A 47 9.52 -8.80 -17.16
C ASP A 47 9.63 -7.27 -17.25
N HIS A 48 8.76 -6.52 -16.55
CA HIS A 48 8.59 -5.08 -16.75
C HIS A 48 8.82 -4.22 -15.50
N ARG A 49 9.01 -4.81 -14.30
CA ARG A 49 9.18 -4.02 -13.07
C ARG A 49 10.39 -3.08 -13.14
N ASP A 50 11.51 -3.54 -13.69
CA ASP A 50 12.72 -2.75 -13.82
C ASP A 50 12.58 -1.61 -14.85
N GLU A 51 11.93 -1.87 -15.99
CA GLU A 51 11.60 -0.85 -16.98
C GLU A 51 10.74 0.27 -16.37
N VAL A 52 9.76 -0.09 -15.55
CA VAL A 52 8.90 0.89 -14.88
C VAL A 52 9.67 1.67 -13.81
N ALA A 53 10.56 1.01 -13.06
CA ALA A 53 11.43 1.67 -12.09
C ALA A 53 12.38 2.68 -12.76
N ASP A 54 13.00 2.31 -13.89
CA ASP A 54 13.85 3.21 -14.67
C ASP A 54 13.08 4.46 -15.10
N LEU A 55 11.82 4.29 -15.53
CA LEU A 55 10.97 5.41 -15.91
C LEU A 55 10.56 6.29 -14.72
N MET A 56 10.40 5.71 -13.52
CA MET A 56 10.16 6.48 -12.29
C MET A 56 11.39 7.31 -11.93
N ILE A 57 12.59 6.71 -11.95
CA ILE A 57 13.86 7.39 -11.69
C ILE A 57 14.09 8.51 -12.70
N ALA A 58 13.88 8.25 -13.99
CA ALA A 58 14.00 9.26 -15.04
C ALA A 58 12.98 10.40 -14.86
N THR A 59 11.77 10.09 -14.37
CA THR A 59 10.77 11.12 -14.05
C THR A 59 11.27 12.03 -12.93
N VAL A 60 11.81 11.46 -11.85
CA VAL A 60 12.39 12.23 -10.74
C VAL A 60 13.60 13.04 -11.20
N ASP A 61 14.50 12.46 -11.99
CA ASP A 61 15.73 13.12 -12.47
C ASP A 61 15.43 14.37 -13.32
N ARG A 62 14.33 14.39 -14.07
CA ARG A 62 13.87 15.60 -14.79
C ARG A 62 13.57 16.77 -13.85
N TYR A 63 13.09 16.50 -12.64
CA TYR A 63 12.77 17.52 -11.63
C TYR A 63 13.92 17.73 -10.63
N ALA A 64 14.78 16.75 -10.44
CA ALA A 64 15.94 16.78 -9.55
C ALA A 64 17.18 16.25 -10.30
N PRO A 65 17.83 17.08 -11.15
CA PRO A 65 18.93 16.63 -12.01
C PRO A 65 20.08 16.01 -11.24
N GLY A 66 20.49 14.81 -11.66
CA GLY A 66 21.54 14.04 -11.01
C GLY A 66 21.04 13.00 -10.02
N PHE A 67 19.74 12.96 -9.74
CA PHE A 67 19.11 11.90 -8.95
C PHE A 67 19.40 10.52 -9.54
N ALA A 68 19.27 10.32 -10.85
CA ALA A 68 19.53 9.02 -11.46
C ALA A 68 20.97 8.54 -11.24
N ARG A 69 21.93 9.48 -11.21
CA ARG A 69 23.35 9.17 -10.95
C ARG A 69 23.67 8.96 -9.47
N SER A 70 22.80 9.39 -8.55
CA SER A 70 23.00 9.20 -7.11
C SER A 70 22.44 7.87 -6.60
N VAL A 71 21.62 7.17 -7.40
CA VAL A 71 21.11 5.84 -7.08
C VAL A 71 22.26 4.82 -7.14
N ILE A 72 22.66 4.32 -5.96
CA ILE A 72 23.70 3.29 -5.83
C ILE A 72 23.13 1.87 -5.68
N GLU A 73 21.88 1.76 -5.23
CA GLU A 73 21.15 0.53 -5.03
C GLU A 73 19.65 0.82 -5.11
N ARG A 74 18.85 -0.17 -5.52
CA ARG A 74 17.39 -0.08 -5.55
C ARG A 74 16.74 -1.42 -5.23
N GLN A 75 15.60 -1.35 -4.56
CA GLN A 75 14.63 -2.44 -4.48
C GLN A 75 13.39 -2.00 -5.25
N VAL A 76 12.86 -2.88 -6.10
CA VAL A 76 11.69 -2.61 -6.92
C VAL A 76 10.58 -3.58 -6.52
N LEU A 77 9.42 -3.03 -6.17
CA LEU A 77 8.22 -3.79 -5.83
C LEU A 77 7.10 -3.42 -6.81
N SER A 78 6.83 -4.30 -7.76
CA SER A 78 5.68 -4.20 -8.65
C SER A 78 4.38 -4.62 -7.94
N PRO A 79 3.19 -4.37 -8.53
CA PRO A 79 1.95 -4.92 -8.00
C PRO A 79 1.97 -6.43 -7.78
N LEU A 80 2.68 -7.18 -8.64
CA LEU A 80 2.84 -8.63 -8.52
C LEU A 80 3.78 -9.01 -7.37
N ASP A 81 4.84 -8.24 -7.15
CA ASP A 81 5.76 -8.46 -6.01
C ASP A 81 5.04 -8.18 -4.69
N LEU A 82 4.28 -7.08 -4.62
CA LEU A 82 3.47 -6.73 -3.46
C LEU A 82 2.42 -7.81 -3.14
N GLU A 83 1.80 -8.41 -4.15
CA GLU A 83 0.87 -9.51 -3.98
C GLU A 83 1.56 -10.77 -3.43
N ARG A 84 2.72 -11.13 -3.98
CA ARG A 84 3.47 -12.33 -3.57
C ARG A 84 4.07 -12.22 -2.18
N GLU A 85 4.62 -11.06 -1.84
CA GLU A 85 5.38 -10.86 -0.60
C GLU A 85 4.46 -10.49 0.58
N PHE A 86 3.45 -9.67 0.34
CA PHE A 86 2.60 -9.12 1.40
C PHE A 86 1.14 -9.56 1.33
N GLY A 87 0.74 -10.34 0.32
CA GLY A 87 -0.66 -10.71 0.10
C GLY A 87 -1.54 -9.55 -0.36
N LEU A 88 -0.94 -8.46 -0.85
CA LEU A 88 -1.66 -7.31 -1.37
C LEU A 88 -2.17 -7.62 -2.78
N LEU A 89 -3.37 -8.19 -2.89
CA LEU A 89 -3.97 -8.53 -4.18
C LEU A 89 -3.97 -7.32 -5.12
N GLY A 90 -3.38 -7.49 -6.31
CA GLY A 90 -3.18 -6.42 -7.29
C GLY A 90 -2.32 -5.24 -6.81
N GLY A 91 -1.55 -5.41 -5.74
CA GLY A 91 -0.78 -4.35 -5.09
C GLY A 91 -1.63 -3.30 -4.37
N ASP A 92 -2.90 -3.60 -4.06
CA ASP A 92 -3.80 -2.63 -3.42
C ASP A 92 -3.59 -2.53 -1.91
N ILE A 93 -2.87 -1.48 -1.49
CA ILE A 93 -2.61 -1.16 -0.07
C ILE A 93 -3.88 -0.86 0.75
N PHE A 94 -4.99 -0.55 0.08
CA PHE A 94 -6.27 -0.33 0.75
C PHE A 94 -7.04 -1.63 0.96
N HIS A 95 -6.69 -2.73 0.28
CA HIS A 95 -7.39 -4.01 0.31
C HIS A 95 -8.86 -3.88 -0.14
N GLY A 96 -9.09 -3.17 -1.25
CA GLY A 96 -10.41 -2.92 -1.83
C GLY A 96 -10.57 -1.45 -2.21
N ALA A 97 -11.30 -1.18 -3.29
CA ALA A 97 -11.37 0.15 -3.88
C ALA A 97 -11.98 1.18 -2.90
N LEU A 98 -11.63 2.44 -3.14
CA LEU A 98 -12.13 3.59 -2.38
C LEU A 98 -13.24 4.31 -3.16
N SER A 99 -14.13 3.55 -3.81
CA SER A 99 -15.32 4.10 -4.46
C SER A 99 -16.43 4.34 -3.43
N LEU A 100 -17.40 5.20 -3.76
CA LEU A 100 -18.51 5.53 -2.84
C LEU A 100 -19.28 4.29 -2.34
N ASN A 101 -19.37 3.24 -3.16
CA ASN A 101 -20.02 1.97 -2.81
C ASN A 101 -19.09 0.94 -2.12
N GLN A 102 -17.83 1.27 -1.85
CA GLN A 102 -16.86 0.42 -1.14
C GLN A 102 -16.18 1.15 0.04
N LEU A 103 -16.78 2.27 0.46
CA LEU A 103 -16.33 3.08 1.59
C LEU A 103 -17.36 3.07 2.72
N PHE A 104 -16.92 3.51 3.90
CA PHE A 104 -17.74 3.64 5.10
C PHE A 104 -18.54 2.37 5.43
N SER A 105 -19.87 2.46 5.48
CA SER A 105 -20.76 1.37 5.88
C SER A 105 -20.79 0.20 4.88
N ALA A 106 -20.26 0.41 3.66
CA ALA A 106 -20.15 -0.62 2.64
C ALA A 106 -18.80 -1.35 2.66
N ARG A 107 -17.93 -1.08 3.66
CA ARG A 107 -16.61 -1.69 3.81
C ARG A 107 -16.55 -2.62 5.02
N PRO A 108 -16.16 -3.90 4.88
CA PRO A 108 -15.76 -4.57 3.63
C PRO A 108 -16.95 -4.90 2.70
N MET A 109 -18.15 -5.01 3.27
CA MET A 109 -19.41 -5.17 2.55
C MET A 109 -20.55 -4.63 3.43
N LEU A 110 -21.70 -4.36 2.80
CA LEU A 110 -22.90 -3.91 3.54
C LEU A 110 -23.28 -4.92 4.63
N GLY A 111 -23.56 -4.40 5.83
CA GLY A 111 -23.90 -5.19 7.00
C GLY A 111 -22.71 -5.64 7.86
N HIS A 112 -21.47 -5.41 7.40
CA HIS A 112 -20.25 -5.85 8.09
C HIS A 112 -19.28 -4.72 8.45
N ALA A 113 -19.73 -3.46 8.37
CA ALA A 113 -18.93 -2.30 8.79
C ALA A 113 -18.81 -2.16 10.31
N ASP A 114 -19.48 -3.01 11.08
CA ASP A 114 -19.41 -3.11 12.54
C ASP A 114 -18.29 -4.06 13.01
N TYR A 115 -17.34 -4.39 12.12
CA TYR A 115 -16.16 -5.22 12.37
C TYR A 115 -16.42 -6.71 12.55
N ARG A 116 -17.68 -7.16 12.63
CA ARG A 116 -18.01 -8.58 12.76
C ARG A 116 -18.04 -9.25 11.39
N GLY A 117 -17.44 -10.43 11.29
CA GLY A 117 -17.50 -11.26 10.10
C GLY A 117 -18.79 -12.10 10.02
N PRO A 118 -19.03 -12.80 8.90
CA PRO A 118 -20.17 -13.70 8.75
C PRO A 118 -20.09 -14.95 9.66
N LEU A 119 -18.89 -15.26 10.16
CA LEU A 119 -18.67 -16.35 11.12
C LEU A 119 -18.59 -15.77 12.53
N LYS A 120 -19.30 -16.39 13.48
CA LYS A 120 -19.25 -16.00 14.90
C LYS A 120 -17.81 -16.08 15.40
N GLY A 121 -17.32 -14.99 16.00
CA GLY A 121 -15.96 -14.89 16.53
C GLY A 121 -14.89 -14.49 15.50
N LEU A 122 -15.26 -14.29 14.23
CA LEU A 122 -14.37 -13.71 13.22
C LEU A 122 -14.59 -12.19 13.13
N TYR A 123 -13.50 -11.43 13.09
CA TYR A 123 -13.55 -9.97 13.04
C TYR A 123 -12.64 -9.39 11.95
N HIS A 124 -13.01 -8.24 11.40
CA HIS A 124 -12.23 -7.49 10.42
C HIS A 124 -11.57 -6.27 11.08
N CYS A 125 -10.25 -6.14 10.96
CA CYS A 125 -9.48 -5.12 11.69
C CYS A 125 -8.38 -4.43 10.84
N GLY A 126 -8.29 -4.75 9.55
CA GLY A 126 -7.22 -4.28 8.66
C GLY A 126 -7.63 -3.13 7.74
N SER A 127 -6.75 -2.80 6.78
CA SER A 127 -6.93 -1.73 5.78
C SER A 127 -8.25 -1.86 4.97
N GLY A 128 -8.71 -3.10 4.78
CA GLY A 128 -9.98 -3.43 4.12
C GLY A 128 -11.24 -3.22 4.95
N ALA A 129 -11.14 -2.78 6.22
CA ALA A 129 -12.28 -2.56 7.11
C ALA A 129 -12.61 -1.07 7.27
N HIS A 130 -13.80 -0.78 7.80
CA HIS A 130 -14.21 0.57 8.19
C HIS A 130 -13.20 1.17 9.19
N PRO A 131 -12.90 2.49 9.16
CA PRO A 131 -13.42 3.53 8.27
C PRO A 131 -12.73 3.62 6.90
N GLY A 132 -11.64 2.89 6.69
CA GLY A 132 -10.84 2.96 5.48
C GLY A 132 -9.41 2.50 5.73
N GLY A 133 -8.65 2.38 4.65
CA GLY A 133 -7.32 1.81 4.71
C GLY A 133 -6.21 2.80 5.06
N GLY A 134 -4.97 2.31 4.94
CA GLY A 134 -3.75 3.01 5.34
C GLY A 134 -3.36 2.79 6.80
N VAL A 135 -2.33 3.49 7.26
CA VAL A 135 -1.71 3.29 8.58
C VAL A 135 -2.37 4.20 9.63
N THR A 136 -3.70 4.14 9.75
CA THR A 136 -4.45 4.97 10.71
C THR A 136 -4.56 4.34 12.09
N GLY A 137 -4.45 3.01 12.18
CA GLY A 137 -4.74 2.23 13.40
C GLY A 137 -6.22 2.16 13.78
N ALA A 138 -7.10 2.91 13.11
CA ALA A 138 -8.51 2.99 13.46
C ALA A 138 -9.28 1.67 13.29
N PRO A 139 -9.13 0.91 12.18
CA PRO A 139 -9.83 -0.37 12.04
C PRO A 139 -9.45 -1.37 13.13
N GLY A 140 -8.16 -1.42 13.48
CA GLY A 140 -7.64 -2.28 14.55
C GLY A 140 -8.20 -1.91 15.92
N HIS A 141 -8.14 -0.62 16.26
CA HIS A 141 -8.69 -0.09 17.50
C HIS A 141 -10.18 -0.42 17.65
N ASN A 142 -10.97 -0.13 16.61
CA ASN A 142 -12.41 -0.30 16.67
C ASN A 142 -12.82 -1.79 16.73
N ALA A 143 -12.17 -2.65 15.95
CA ALA A 143 -12.39 -4.09 16.02
C ALA A 143 -12.10 -4.64 17.44
N ALA A 144 -11.01 -4.20 18.08
CA ALA A 144 -10.69 -4.58 19.45
C ALA A 144 -11.79 -4.16 20.44
N GLN A 145 -12.35 -2.96 20.30
CA GLN A 145 -13.49 -2.52 21.13
C GLN A 145 -14.74 -3.38 20.93
N VAL A 146 -14.99 -3.86 19.71
CA VAL A 146 -16.11 -4.77 19.42
C VAL A 146 -15.86 -6.15 20.02
N ILE A 147 -14.65 -6.69 19.90
CA ILE A 147 -14.26 -7.97 20.51
C ILE A 147 -14.45 -7.93 22.02
N LEU A 148 -13.97 -6.88 22.69
CA LEU A 148 -14.13 -6.73 24.14
C LEU A 148 -15.60 -6.70 24.56
N LYS A 149 -16.48 -6.07 23.77
CA LYS A 149 -17.93 -6.05 24.03
C LYS A 149 -18.58 -7.42 23.85
N ASP A 150 -18.19 -8.15 22.82
CA ASP A 150 -18.76 -9.48 22.53
C ASP A 150 -18.31 -10.55 23.54
N HIS A 151 -17.15 -10.34 24.17
CA HIS A 151 -16.51 -11.29 25.07
C HIS A 151 -16.42 -10.81 26.54
N GLN A 152 -17.26 -9.85 26.96
CA GLN A 152 -17.21 -9.30 28.34
C GLN A 152 -17.24 -10.38 29.42
N GLY A 153 -18.03 -11.45 29.24
CA GLY A 153 -18.11 -12.57 30.20
C GLY A 153 -16.91 -13.54 30.23
N LEU A 154 -15.90 -13.35 29.37
CA LEU A 154 -14.64 -14.11 29.39
C LEU A 154 -13.50 -13.34 30.07
N PHE A 155 -13.68 -12.04 30.31
CA PHE A 155 -12.66 -11.15 30.87
C PHE A 155 -13.04 -10.61 32.27
N THR A 156 -14.18 -11.05 32.82
CA THR A 156 -14.59 -10.93 34.23
C THR A 156 -14.60 -12.31 34.86
#